data_AF-A0A810QAX7-F1
#
_entry.id   AF-A0A810QAX7-F1
#
_cell.length_a   1.000
_cell.length_b   1.000
_cell.length_c   1.000
_cell.angle_alpha   90.00
_cell.angle_beta   90.00
_cell.angle_gamma   90.00
#
_symmetry.space_group_name_H-M   'P 1'
#
loop_
_entity.id
_entity.type
_entity.pdbx_description
1 polymer ?
#
loop_
_entity_poly.entity_id
_entity_poly.type
_entity_poly.pdbx_seq_one_letter_code
_entity_poly.pdbx_strand_id
1 'polypeptide(L)'
;MSARVKLPPPLDKLLRSQLERAIYESALNQDDELIAKRRIIDKWGQMDVAAELGWYRSTVSDHEKYIFQRVEEVAKQLYTNKGAGD
;
A
#
# COMPACT_ATOMS: atom_id res chain seq x y z
N MET A 1 6.74 7.13 18.62
CA MET A 1 7.75 6.56 17.69
C MET A 1 7.00 6.03 16.47
N SER A 2 6.95 6.80 15.38
CA SER A 2 6.22 6.41 14.16
C SER A 2 7.11 5.46 13.35
N ALA A 3 6.84 4.15 13.41
CA ALA A 3 7.56 3.18 12.61
C ALA A 3 7.18 3.39 11.12
N ARG A 4 8.11 3.98 10.35
CA ARG A 4 7.99 4.07 8.89
C ARG A 4 7.77 2.68 8.33
N VAL A 5 6.82 2.54 7.39
CA VAL A 5 6.51 1.20 6.86
C VAL A 5 7.71 0.65 6.09
N LYS A 6 8.12 -0.57 6.43
CA LYS A 6 8.97 -1.37 5.55
C LYS A 6 8.04 -2.09 4.59
N LEU A 7 8.11 -1.74 3.30
CA LEU A 7 7.28 -2.39 2.30
C LEU A 7 7.75 -3.83 2.04
N PRO A 8 6.82 -4.77 1.85
CA PRO A 8 7.17 -6.11 1.39
C PRO A 8 7.59 -6.07 -0.10
N PRO A 9 8.49 -6.96 -0.56
CA PRO A 9 8.69 -7.19 -1.98
C PRO A 9 7.41 -7.68 -2.67
N PRO A 10 7.09 -7.23 -3.90
CA PRO A 10 7.89 -6.36 -4.78
C PRO A 10 7.70 -4.86 -4.55
N LEU A 11 6.82 -4.43 -3.63
CA LEU A 11 6.47 -3.02 -3.44
C LEU A 11 7.67 -2.16 -3.02
N ASP A 12 8.69 -2.72 -2.37
CA ASP A 12 9.91 -1.99 -2.00
C ASP A 12 10.76 -1.54 -3.22
N LYS A 13 10.62 -2.22 -4.37
CA LYS A 13 11.41 -1.99 -5.59
C LYS A 13 10.69 -1.16 -6.64
N LEU A 14 9.40 -0.87 -6.42
CA LEU A 14 8.58 -0.13 -7.38
C LEU A 14 8.82 1.37 -7.27
N LEU A 15 8.82 2.03 -8.42
CA LEU A 15 8.78 3.49 -8.50
C LEU A 15 7.47 4.03 -7.93
N ARG A 16 7.45 5.30 -7.49
CA ARG A 16 6.24 5.95 -7.00
C ARG A 16 5.05 5.79 -7.96
N SER A 17 5.26 6.04 -9.25
CA SER A 17 4.21 5.92 -10.27
C SER A 17 3.70 4.49 -10.43
N GLN A 18 4.55 3.48 -10.22
CA GLN A 18 4.16 2.07 -10.26
C GLN A 18 3.37 1.69 -9.01
N LEU A 19 3.73 2.21 -7.84
CA LEU A 19 2.96 2.04 -6.61
C LEU A 19 1.59 2.71 -6.72
N GLU A 20 1.54 3.95 -7.21
CA GLU A 20 0.27 4.66 -7.45
C GLU A 20 -0.62 3.89 -8.42
N ARG A 21 -0.05 3.32 -9.50
CA ARG A 21 -0.81 2.47 -10.42
C ARG A 21 -1.28 1.17 -9.78
N ALA A 22 -0.43 0.49 -9.01
CA ALA A 22 -0.82 -0.74 -8.32
C ALA A 22 -1.95 -0.51 -7.31
N ILE A 23 -1.93 0.60 -6.58
CA ILE A 23 -3.02 0.99 -5.67
C ILE A 23 -4.30 1.27 -6.46
N TYR A 24 -4.23 2.04 -7.54
CA TYR A 24 -5.39 2.36 -8.38
C TYR A 24 -6.05 1.09 -8.95
N GLU A 25 -5.24 0.18 -9.51
CA GLU A 25 -5.72 -1.09 -10.10
C GLU A 25 -6.17 -2.11 -9.05
N SER A 26 -5.88 -1.87 -7.77
CA SER A 26 -6.34 -2.74 -6.68
C SER A 26 -7.83 -2.64 -6.40
N ALA A 27 -8.49 -1.57 -6.88
CA ALA A 27 -9.92 -1.33 -6.73
C ALA A 27 -10.37 -1.42 -5.26
N LEU A 28 -9.58 -0.81 -4.36
CA LEU A 28 -9.90 -0.72 -2.95
C LEU A 28 -11.10 0.21 -2.72
N ASN A 29 -11.78 0.06 -1.59
CA ASN A 29 -12.75 1.08 -1.16
C ASN A 29 -12.02 2.39 -0.82
N GLN A 30 -12.77 3.47 -0.64
CA GLN A 30 -12.22 4.81 -0.45
C GLN A 30 -11.26 4.92 0.75
N ASP A 31 -11.64 4.35 1.89
CA ASP A 31 -10.84 4.43 3.11
C ASP A 31 -9.57 3.57 2.99
N ASP A 32 -9.69 2.38 2.42
CA ASP A 32 -8.56 1.48 2.16
C ASP A 32 -7.58 2.06 1.13
N GLU A 33 -8.09 2.73 0.10
CA GLU A 33 -7.25 3.43 -0.88
C GLU A 33 -6.49 4.60 -0.21
N LEU A 34 -7.13 5.33 0.71
CA LEU A 34 -6.47 6.37 1.49
C LEU A 34 -5.36 5.78 2.35
N ILE A 35 -5.65 4.71 3.11
CA ILE A 35 -4.65 4.00 3.92
C ILE A 35 -3.50 3.52 3.04
N ALA A 36 -3.78 2.94 1.87
CA ALA A 36 -2.77 2.51 0.91
C ALA A 36 -1.87 3.67 0.49
N LYS A 37 -2.44 4.80 0.06
CA LYS A 37 -1.67 5.99 -0.33
C LYS A 37 -0.79 6.51 0.80
N ARG A 38 -1.36 6.68 2.01
CA ARG A 38 -0.62 7.19 3.16
C ARG A 38 0.51 6.26 3.61
N ARG A 39 0.26 4.96 3.64
CA ARG A 39 1.23 3.97 4.12
C ARG A 39 2.27 3.62 3.08
N ILE A 40 1.86 3.39 1.84
CA ILE A 40 2.74 2.88 0.79
C ILE A 40 3.50 4.01 0.09
N ILE A 41 2.83 5.13 -0.22
CA ILE A 41 3.43 6.26 -0.95
C ILE A 41 4.06 7.27 0.02
N ASP A 42 3.25 7.83 0.92
CA ASP A 42 3.68 8.94 1.78
C ASP A 42 4.47 8.47 3.02
N LYS A 43 4.48 7.16 3.30
CA LYS A 43 5.16 6.51 4.43
C LYS A 43 4.75 7.04 5.81
N TRP A 44 3.51 7.53 5.95
CA TRP A 44 2.95 7.96 7.24
C TRP A 44 2.90 6.81 8.23
N GLY A 45 2.92 7.07 9.53
CA GLY A 45 2.71 6.04 10.55
C GLY A 45 1.24 5.66 10.70
N GLN A 46 0.97 4.49 11.27
CA GLN A 46 -0.41 4.05 11.54
C GLN A 46 -1.18 5.02 12.44
N MET A 47 -0.51 5.66 13.41
CA MET A 47 -1.16 6.62 14.30
C MET A 47 -1.60 7.89 13.54
N ASP A 48 -0.79 8.36 12.60
CA ASP A 48 -1.09 9.56 11.80
C ASP A 48 -2.27 9.28 10.86
N VAL A 49 -2.29 8.11 10.22
CA VAL A 49 -3.40 7.65 9.38
C VAL A 49 -4.68 7.44 10.19
N ALA A 50 -4.56 6.86 11.38
CA ALA A 50 -5.68 6.67 12.29
C ALA A 50 -6.28 8.02 12.73
N ALA A 51 -5.44 9.01 13.02
CA ALA A 51 -5.89 10.36 13.35
C ALA A 51 -6.61 11.04 12.17
N GLU A 52 -6.13 10.86 10.94
CA GLU A 52 -6.79 11.38 9.73
C GLU A 52 -8.18 10.77 9.51
N LEU A 53 -8.35 9.47 9.78
CA LEU A 53 -9.61 8.76 9.61
C LEU A 53 -10.54 8.81 10.83
N GLY A 54 -10.08 9.34 11.97
CA GLY A 54 -10.80 9.25 13.25
C GLY A 54 -10.92 7.82 13.78
N TRP A 55 -10.00 6.94 13.41
CA TRP A 55 -9.99 5.52 13.75
C TRP A 55 -9.02 5.19 14.89
N TYR A 56 -9.16 4.00 15.45
CA TYR A 56 -8.11 3.44 16.31
C TYR A 56 -6.93 2.93 15.46
N ARG A 57 -5.71 3.04 15.99
CA ARG A 57 -4.50 2.50 15.35
C ARG A 57 -4.61 1.00 15.05
N SER A 58 -5.31 0.24 15.89
CA SER A 58 -5.57 -1.19 15.67
C SER A 58 -6.40 -1.43 14.41
N THR A 59 -7.47 -0.64 14.20
CA THR A 59 -8.31 -0.72 13.01
C THR A 59 -7.49 -0.50 11.74
N VAL A 60 -6.65 0.54 11.71
CA VAL A 60 -5.72 0.77 10.58
C VAL A 60 -4.78 -0.42 10.38
N SER A 61 -4.25 -0.99 11.47
CA SER A 61 -3.36 -2.15 11.40
C SER A 61 -4.04 -3.43 10.88
N ASP A 62 -5.35 -3.58 11.07
CA ASP A 62 -6.10 -4.73 10.55
C ASP A 62 -6.40 -4.57 9.06
N HIS A 63 -6.81 -3.37 8.65
CA HIS A 63 -7.01 -3.04 7.23
C HIS A 63 -5.70 -3.13 6.42
N GLU A 64 -4.58 -2.67 6.98
CA GLU A 64 -3.26 -2.73 6.33
C GLU A 64 -2.90 -4.13 5.84
N LYS A 65 -3.28 -5.18 6.57
CA LYS A 65 -2.98 -6.57 6.19
C LYS A 65 -3.61 -6.92 4.84
N TYR A 66 -4.90 -6.64 4.70
CA TYR A 66 -5.64 -6.89 3.46
C TYR A 66 -5.17 -5.98 2.32
N ILE A 67 -5.01 -4.68 2.61
CA ILE A 67 -4.55 -3.69 1.63
C ILE A 67 -3.19 -4.08 1.04
N PHE A 68 -2.23 -4.42 1.90
CA PHE A 68 -0.88 -4.72 1.45
C PHE A 68 -0.87 -5.98 0.60
N GLN A 69 -1.59 -7.02 1.02
CA GLN A 69 -1.74 -8.24 0.24
C GLN A 69 -2.33 -7.95 -1.14
N ARG A 70 -3.43 -7.19 -1.21
CA ARG A 70 -4.10 -6.90 -2.49
C ARG A 70 -3.22 -6.08 -3.43
N VAL A 71 -2.57 -5.04 -2.92
CA VAL A 71 -1.66 -4.19 -3.71
C VAL A 71 -0.44 -4.98 -4.18
N GLU A 72 0.07 -5.90 -3.34
CA GLU A 72 1.16 -6.80 -3.70
C GLU A 72 0.77 -7.76 -4.85
N GLU A 73 -0.41 -8.37 -4.78
CA GLU A 73 -0.95 -9.24 -5.83
C GLU A 73 -1.08 -8.51 -7.16
N VAL A 74 -1.64 -7.30 -7.14
CA VAL A 74 -1.80 -6.47 -8.35
C VAL A 74 -0.45 -5.99 -8.89
N ALA A 75 0.46 -5.56 -8.02
CA ALA A 75 1.82 -5.22 -8.41
C ALA A 75 2.53 -6.40 -9.10
N LYS A 76 2.36 -7.62 -8.60
CA LYS A 76 2.89 -8.82 -9.26
C LYS A 76 2.29 -9.02 -10.64
N GLN A 77 0.97 -8.88 -10.79
CA GLN A 77 0.32 -9.00 -12.10
C GLN A 77 0.82 -7.95 -13.11
N LEU A 78 1.00 -6.71 -12.66
CA LEU A 78 1.44 -5.60 -13.50
C LEU A 78 2.93 -5.68 -13.89
N TYR A 79 3.79 -6.20 -13.00
CA TYR A 79 5.24 -6.03 -13.14
C TYR A 79 6.05 -7.34 -13.11
N THR A 80 5.47 -8.47 -12.71
CA THR A 80 6.15 -9.78 -12.76
C THR A 80 6.19 -10.38 -14.17
N ASN A 81 5.38 -9.88 -15.11
CA ASN A 81 5.36 -10.38 -16.50
C ASN A 81 6.11 -9.51 -17.53
N LYS A 82 6.92 -8.54 -17.08
CA LYS A 82 7.62 -7.60 -17.98
C LYS A 82 9.10 -7.94 -18.24
N GLY A 83 9.53 -9.17 -17.95
CA GLY A 83 10.92 -9.63 -18.09
C GLY A 83 11.09 -11.03 -18.67
N ALA A 84 10.14 -11.52 -19.46
CA ALA A 84 10.27 -12.77 -20.23
C ALA A 84 10.36 -12.48 -21.74
N GLY A 85 11.26 -11.57 -22.08
CA GLY A 85 11.48 -11.12 -23.45
C GLY A 85 12.70 -10.22 -23.53
N ASP A 86 13.86 -10.79 -23.22
CA ASP A 86 15.17 -10.36 -23.74
C ASP A 86 15.93 -11.63 -24.18
#